data_AF-R6ZST1-F1
#
_entry.id   AF-R6ZST1-F1
#
_cell.length_a   1.000
_cell.length_b   1.000
_cell.length_c   1.000
_cell.angle_alpha   90.00
_cell.angle_beta   90.00
_cell.angle_gamma   90.00
#
_symmetry.space_group_name_H-M   'P 1'
#
loop_
_entity.id
_entity.type
_entity.pdbx_description
1 polymer ?
#
loop_
_entity_poly.entity_id
_entity_poly.type
_entity_poly.pdbx_seq_one_letter_code
_entity_poly.pdbx_strand_id
1 'polypeptide(L)'
;MLNIEDVKNKQKRKNQILFDRNSTCLQPLLEEIRKYPHKTLTLWALTCAQVPANELNKLLTNDDRVKIALDLCTKWMQGHVKMPQAKKALLSVHAIAKETNDAYIKALAHAIGQACGSVHVETHAFGLVMYEMTSIVIKYGIDDCIPYLEEKLEYYQRMLVECDYRIKYEELEWASFLKVDHPKNKEQLLFEKTQKR
;
A
#
# COMPACT_ATOMS: atom_id res chain seq x y z
N MET A 1 16.06 17.76 -1.75
CA MET A 1 16.34 16.61 -0.87
C MET A 1 15.11 16.37 -0.02
N LEU A 2 14.58 15.16 -0.06
CA LEU A 2 13.38 14.75 0.66
C LEU A 2 13.45 15.07 2.16
N ASN A 3 12.44 15.76 2.70
CA ASN A 3 12.37 16.05 4.13
C ASN A 3 11.78 14.86 4.90
N ILE A 4 12.61 14.21 5.73
CA ILE A 4 12.26 13.04 6.54
C ILE A 4 12.49 13.25 8.04
N GLU A 5 12.48 14.49 8.53
CA GLU A 5 12.77 14.77 9.95
C GLU A 5 11.76 14.11 10.91
N ASP A 6 10.48 14.02 10.54
CA ASP A 6 9.48 13.31 11.34
C ASP A 6 9.77 11.79 11.42
N VAL A 7 10.29 11.22 10.34
CA VAL A 7 10.68 9.80 10.24
C VAL A 7 11.89 9.53 11.13
N LYS A 8 12.90 10.39 11.09
CA LYS A 8 14.08 10.35 11.99
C LYS A 8 13.65 10.37 13.46
N ASN A 9 12.70 11.24 13.81
CA ASN A 9 12.19 11.34 15.17
C ASN A 9 11.40 10.10 15.61
N LYS A 10 10.57 9.51 14.73
CA LYS A 10 9.88 8.24 15.00
C LYS A 10 10.86 7.08 15.18
N GLN A 11 11.94 7.04 14.42
CA GLN A 11 12.95 6.00 14.55
C GLN A 11 13.72 6.11 15.87
N LYS A 12 14.10 7.34 16.30
CA LYS A 12 14.71 7.58 17.63
C LYS A 12 13.81 7.09 18.78
N ARG A 13 12.49 7.19 18.61
CA ARG A 13 11.48 6.68 19.56
C ARG A 13 11.21 5.18 19.43
N LYS A 14 11.91 4.47 18.54
CA LYS A 14 11.76 3.03 18.27
C LYS A 14 10.35 2.64 17.81
N ASN A 15 9.67 3.53 17.09
CA ASN A 15 8.39 3.19 16.47
C ASN A 15 8.58 2.07 15.45
N GLN A 16 7.63 1.13 15.40
CA GLN A 16 7.63 0.06 14.40
C GLN A 16 7.26 0.55 13.00
N ILE A 17 6.46 1.62 12.92
CA ILE A 17 6.04 2.26 11.67
C ILE A 17 6.59 3.67 11.68
N LEU A 18 7.34 4.02 10.63
CA LEU A 18 8.07 5.29 10.58
C LEU A 18 7.36 6.36 9.75
N PHE A 19 6.39 5.96 8.92
CA PHE A 19 5.60 6.86 8.09
C PHE A 19 4.14 6.84 8.52
N ASP A 20 3.51 8.01 8.51
CA ASP A 20 2.06 8.14 8.69
C ASP A 20 1.49 9.22 7.77
N ARG A 21 0.19 9.48 7.89
CA ARG A 21 -0.51 10.53 7.12
C ARG A 21 -0.05 11.95 7.41
N ASN A 22 0.79 12.16 8.42
CA ASN A 22 1.40 13.45 8.74
C ASN A 22 2.86 13.52 8.30
N SER A 23 3.43 12.45 7.75
CA SER A 23 4.81 12.46 7.25
C SER A 23 4.94 13.47 6.11
N THR A 24 5.90 14.39 6.26
CA THR A 24 6.01 15.57 5.40
C THR A 24 6.31 15.17 3.96
N CYS A 25 7.24 14.22 3.80
CA CYS A 25 7.60 13.65 2.50
C CYS A 25 6.46 12.94 1.75
N LEU A 26 5.40 12.50 2.45
CA LEU A 26 4.28 11.78 1.83
C LEU A 26 3.10 12.69 1.47
N GLN A 27 3.09 13.96 1.91
CA GLN A 27 1.95 14.86 1.66
C GLN A 27 1.62 15.03 0.16
N PRO A 28 2.59 15.25 -0.74
CA PRO A 28 2.28 15.40 -2.16
C PRO A 28 1.62 14.15 -2.76
N LEU A 29 2.10 12.95 -2.40
CA LEU A 29 1.50 11.70 -2.86
C LEU A 29 0.11 11.49 -2.26
N LEU A 30 -0.09 11.82 -0.98
CA LEU A 30 -1.38 11.71 -0.31
C LEU A 30 -2.42 12.68 -0.91
N GLU A 31 -2.00 13.88 -1.31
CA GLU A 31 -2.82 14.84 -2.07
C GLU A 31 -3.26 14.27 -3.42
N GLU A 32 -2.37 13.62 -4.17
CA GLU A 32 -2.71 12.97 -5.43
C GLU A 32 -3.68 11.79 -5.23
N ILE A 33 -3.39 10.91 -4.26
CA ILE A 33 -4.24 9.74 -3.94
C ILE A 33 -5.70 10.15 -3.68
N ARG A 34 -5.94 11.29 -3.03
CA ARG A 34 -7.29 11.80 -2.73
C ARG A 34 -8.13 12.17 -3.96
N LYS A 35 -7.49 12.32 -5.13
CA LYS A 35 -8.14 12.71 -6.40
C LYS A 35 -8.58 11.50 -7.23
N TYR A 36 -8.00 10.33 -7.00
CA TYR A 36 -8.27 9.14 -7.81
C TYR A 36 -9.47 8.33 -7.30
N PRO A 37 -10.26 7.72 -8.21
CA PRO A 37 -11.38 6.88 -7.84
C PRO A 37 -10.92 5.56 -7.20
N HIS A 38 -11.83 4.88 -6.49
CA HIS A 38 -11.52 3.62 -5.79
C HIS A 38 -10.91 2.56 -6.73
N LYS A 39 -11.46 2.38 -7.94
CA LYS A 39 -10.90 1.45 -8.95
C LYS A 39 -9.42 1.70 -9.23
N THR A 40 -9.05 2.95 -9.49
CA THR A 40 -7.66 3.34 -9.75
C THR A 40 -6.78 3.01 -8.55
N LEU A 41 -7.20 3.38 -7.33
CA LEU A 41 -6.44 3.13 -6.12
C LEU A 41 -6.28 1.64 -5.80
N THR A 42 -7.31 0.82 -6.07
CA THR A 42 -7.24 -0.63 -5.89
C THR A 42 -6.27 -1.27 -6.89
N LEU A 43 -6.37 -0.95 -8.18
CA LEU A 43 -5.44 -1.46 -9.20
C LEU A 43 -4.01 -1.02 -8.89
N TRP A 44 -3.84 0.26 -8.55
CA TRP A 44 -2.56 0.84 -8.20
C TRP A 44 -1.91 0.15 -7.01
N ALA A 45 -2.66 -0.06 -5.92
CA ALA A 45 -2.12 -0.70 -4.73
C ALA A 45 -1.73 -2.16 -4.99
N LEU A 46 -2.56 -2.95 -5.67
CA LEU A 46 -2.23 -4.33 -6.01
C LEU A 46 -1.03 -4.42 -6.97
N THR A 47 -0.95 -3.52 -7.95
CA THR A 47 0.18 -3.47 -8.89
C THR A 47 1.48 -3.10 -8.18
N CYS A 48 1.45 -2.07 -7.34
CA CYS A 48 2.62 -1.62 -6.58
C CYS A 48 3.08 -2.67 -5.55
N ALA A 49 2.16 -3.44 -4.97
CA ALA A 49 2.46 -4.49 -4.02
C ALA A 49 3.26 -5.67 -4.61
N GLN A 50 3.34 -5.79 -5.94
CA GLN A 50 4.18 -6.81 -6.57
C GLN A 50 5.66 -6.61 -6.24
N VAL A 51 6.12 -5.37 -6.03
CA VAL A 51 7.52 -5.07 -5.66
C VAL A 51 7.87 -5.64 -4.27
N PRO A 52 7.18 -5.27 -3.17
CA PRO A 52 7.46 -5.84 -1.86
C PRO A 52 7.12 -7.33 -1.79
N ALA A 53 6.16 -7.83 -2.58
CA ALA A 53 5.87 -9.26 -2.67
C ALA A 53 7.02 -10.06 -3.27
N ASN A 54 7.62 -9.58 -4.37
CA ASN A 54 8.78 -10.22 -4.98
C ASN A 54 9.94 -10.29 -4.00
N GLU A 55 10.15 -9.24 -3.22
CA GLU A 55 11.23 -9.20 -2.24
C GLU A 55 10.95 -10.14 -1.05
N LEU A 56 9.72 -10.14 -0.53
CA LEU A 56 9.31 -11.01 0.58
C LEU A 56 9.37 -12.50 0.17
N ASN A 57 8.99 -12.84 -1.05
CA ASN A 57 9.07 -14.22 -1.56
C ASN A 57 10.51 -14.73 -1.66
N LYS A 58 11.50 -13.85 -1.94
CA LYS A 58 12.92 -14.24 -1.91
C LYS A 58 13.41 -14.56 -0.49
N LEU A 59 12.85 -13.87 0.51
CA LEU A 59 13.18 -14.09 1.92
C LEU A 59 12.49 -15.34 2.49
N LEU A 60 11.30 -15.67 1.96
CA LEU A 60 10.46 -16.78 2.41
C LEU A 60 10.29 -17.83 1.29
N THR A 61 11.37 -18.53 0.94
CA THR A 61 11.47 -19.38 -0.26
C THR A 61 10.47 -20.53 -0.39
N ASN A 62 9.68 -20.85 0.65
CA ASN A 62 8.65 -21.89 0.63
C ASN A 62 7.31 -21.41 1.24
N ASP A 63 7.02 -20.12 1.13
CA ASP A 63 5.81 -19.52 1.67
C ASP A 63 4.92 -18.91 0.58
N ASP A 64 3.85 -19.62 0.22
CA ASP A 64 2.93 -19.18 -0.83
C ASP A 64 1.90 -18.14 -0.36
N ARG A 65 1.89 -17.74 0.92
CA ARG A 65 0.82 -16.88 1.48
C ARG A 65 0.70 -15.56 0.71
N VAL A 66 1.83 -14.95 0.36
CA VAL A 66 1.88 -13.69 -0.40
C VAL A 66 1.28 -13.86 -1.79
N LYS A 67 1.71 -14.90 -2.52
CA LYS A 67 1.21 -15.21 -3.86
C LYS A 67 -0.29 -15.48 -3.85
N ILE A 68 -0.74 -16.31 -2.91
CA ILE A 68 -2.16 -16.66 -2.75
C ILE A 68 -3.00 -15.41 -2.41
N ALA A 69 -2.49 -14.53 -1.54
CA ALA A 69 -3.21 -13.31 -1.17
C ALA A 69 -3.36 -12.33 -2.33
N LEU A 70 -2.31 -12.07 -3.10
CA LEU A 70 -2.38 -11.20 -4.27
C LEU A 70 -3.31 -11.76 -5.34
N ASP A 71 -3.25 -13.07 -5.61
CA ASP A 71 -4.15 -13.74 -6.56
C ASP A 71 -5.62 -13.62 -6.12
N LEU A 72 -5.94 -13.98 -4.87
CA LEU A 72 -7.31 -13.93 -4.37
C LEU A 72 -7.85 -12.50 -4.23
N CYS A 73 -7.02 -11.53 -3.86
CA CYS A 73 -7.43 -10.13 -3.82
C CYS A 73 -7.61 -9.54 -5.22
N THR A 74 -6.82 -9.96 -6.21
CA THR A 74 -7.03 -9.59 -7.63
C THR A 74 -8.34 -10.20 -8.15
N LYS A 75 -8.58 -11.49 -7.89
CA LYS A 75 -9.86 -12.14 -8.22
C LYS A 75 -11.04 -11.49 -7.51
N TRP A 76 -10.85 -10.99 -6.29
CA TRP A 76 -11.89 -10.28 -5.56
C TRP A 76 -12.17 -8.91 -6.19
N MET A 77 -11.13 -8.16 -6.56
CA MET A 77 -11.25 -6.92 -7.32
C MET A 77 -12.02 -7.13 -8.63
N GLN A 78 -11.79 -8.25 -9.32
CA GLN A 78 -12.47 -8.62 -10.57
C GLN A 78 -13.90 -9.15 -10.38
N GLY A 79 -14.27 -9.55 -9.16
CA GLY A 79 -15.59 -10.10 -8.85
C GLY A 79 -15.70 -11.63 -8.95
N HIS A 80 -14.58 -12.33 -9.15
CA HIS A 80 -14.50 -13.79 -9.30
C HIS A 80 -14.58 -14.55 -7.96
N VAL A 81 -14.21 -13.91 -6.86
CA VAL A 81 -14.32 -14.49 -5.51
C VAL A 81 -14.99 -13.53 -4.54
N LYS A 82 -15.59 -14.08 -3.47
CA LYS A 82 -16.23 -13.27 -2.43
C LYS A 82 -15.21 -12.80 -1.39
N MET A 83 -15.50 -11.64 -0.79
CA MET A 83 -14.68 -11.02 0.26
C MET A 83 -14.17 -12.00 1.34
N PRO A 84 -14.97 -12.93 1.92
CA PRO A 84 -14.45 -13.82 2.96
C PRO A 84 -13.24 -14.67 2.51
N GLN A 85 -13.19 -15.08 1.24
CA GLN A 85 -12.08 -15.87 0.69
C GLN A 85 -10.81 -15.02 0.59
N ALA A 86 -10.92 -13.84 -0.02
CA ALA A 86 -9.80 -12.89 -0.14
C ALA A 86 -9.33 -12.39 1.23
N LYS A 87 -10.26 -12.09 2.15
CA LYS A 87 -9.95 -11.69 3.53
C LYS A 87 -9.15 -12.76 4.26
N LYS A 88 -9.50 -14.04 4.11
CA LYS A 88 -8.73 -15.14 4.73
C LYS A 88 -7.28 -15.15 4.25
N ALA A 89 -7.05 -14.92 2.95
CA ALA A 89 -5.71 -14.88 2.37
C ALA A 89 -4.92 -13.61 2.76
N LEU A 90 -5.55 -12.44 2.75
CA LEU A 90 -4.95 -11.22 3.30
C LEU A 90 -4.52 -11.39 4.77
N LEU A 91 -5.35 -12.07 5.58
CA LEU A 91 -5.03 -12.31 6.99
C LEU A 91 -3.87 -13.28 7.17
N SER A 92 -3.64 -14.22 6.25
CA SER A 92 -2.47 -15.10 6.31
C SER A 92 -1.17 -14.33 6.04
N VAL A 93 -1.19 -13.33 5.15
CA VAL A 93 -0.05 -12.42 4.96
C VAL A 93 0.22 -11.60 6.22
N HIS A 94 -0.83 -11.09 6.89
CA HIS A 94 -0.66 -10.42 8.18
C HIS A 94 -0.10 -11.34 9.29
N ALA A 95 -0.33 -12.65 9.20
CA ALA A 95 0.22 -13.60 10.16
C ALA A 95 1.75 -13.72 10.05
N ILE A 96 2.34 -13.54 8.85
CA ILE A 96 3.80 -13.48 8.65
C ILE A 96 4.43 -12.47 9.62
N ALA A 97 3.83 -11.29 9.77
CA ALA A 97 4.35 -10.25 10.65
C ALA A 97 4.29 -10.61 12.15
N LYS A 98 3.45 -11.57 12.54
CA LYS A 98 3.36 -12.08 13.92
C LYS A 98 4.32 -13.23 14.18
N GLU A 99 4.68 -13.98 13.14
CA GLU A 99 5.50 -15.19 13.22
C GLU A 99 7.01 -14.91 13.15
N THR A 100 7.40 -13.71 12.72
CA THR A 100 8.80 -13.28 12.65
C THR A 100 9.16 -12.25 13.72
N ASN A 101 10.45 -12.13 14.04
CA ASN A 101 11.01 -11.00 14.78
C ASN A 101 11.73 -10.00 13.87
N ASP A 102 11.87 -10.31 12.58
CA ASP A 102 12.52 -9.45 11.61
C ASP A 102 11.62 -8.25 11.23
N ALA A 103 12.08 -7.04 11.53
CA ALA A 103 11.34 -5.81 11.28
C ALA A 103 11.12 -5.53 9.78
N TYR A 104 12.06 -5.94 8.93
CA TYR A 104 11.96 -5.76 7.48
C TYR A 104 10.86 -6.67 6.92
N ILE A 105 10.84 -7.95 7.29
CA ILE A 105 9.80 -8.90 6.90
C ILE A 105 8.42 -8.42 7.39
N LYS A 106 8.33 -7.92 8.63
CA LYS A 106 7.08 -7.33 9.16
C LYS A 106 6.57 -6.18 8.30
N ALA A 107 7.44 -5.23 7.98
CA ALA A 107 7.07 -4.07 7.18
C ALA A 107 6.58 -4.47 5.77
N LEU A 108 7.28 -5.39 5.09
CA LEU A 108 6.86 -5.91 3.79
C LEU A 108 5.51 -6.62 3.87
N ALA A 109 5.32 -7.52 4.84
CA ALA A 109 4.06 -8.25 5.01
C ALA A 109 2.88 -7.31 5.29
N HIS A 110 3.07 -6.30 6.14
CA HIS A 110 2.04 -5.29 6.37
C HIS A 110 1.74 -4.45 5.13
N ALA A 111 2.76 -4.07 4.36
CA ALA A 111 2.58 -3.31 3.11
C ALA A 111 1.69 -4.08 2.11
N ILE A 112 1.98 -5.37 1.90
CA ILE A 112 1.19 -6.25 1.02
C ILE A 112 -0.22 -6.43 1.56
N GLY A 113 -0.38 -6.67 2.87
CA GLY A 113 -1.69 -6.79 3.50
C GLY A 113 -2.55 -5.53 3.34
N GLN A 114 -1.96 -4.34 3.47
CA GLN A 114 -2.65 -3.07 3.23
C GLN A 114 -3.04 -2.91 1.76
N ALA A 115 -2.14 -3.25 0.82
CA ALA A 115 -2.49 -3.22 -0.61
C ALA A 115 -3.68 -4.14 -0.93
N CYS A 116 -3.68 -5.37 -0.44
CA CYS A 116 -4.79 -6.31 -0.55
C CYS A 116 -6.09 -5.77 0.10
N GLY A 117 -5.96 -5.01 1.20
CA GLY A 117 -7.07 -4.37 1.90
C GLY A 117 -7.70 -3.22 1.11
N SER A 118 -6.98 -2.62 0.15
CA SER A 118 -7.49 -1.51 -0.67
C SER A 118 -8.70 -1.89 -1.52
N VAL A 119 -8.87 -3.19 -1.82
CA VAL A 119 -10.08 -3.71 -2.48
C VAL A 119 -11.32 -3.47 -1.61
N HIS A 120 -11.19 -3.50 -0.27
CA HIS A 120 -12.27 -3.19 0.64
C HIS A 120 -12.57 -1.70 0.72
N VAL A 121 -11.53 -0.88 0.91
CA VAL A 121 -11.63 0.55 1.18
C VAL A 121 -10.34 1.29 0.83
N GLU A 122 -10.47 2.48 0.27
CA GLU A 122 -9.39 3.27 -0.35
C GLU A 122 -8.28 3.66 0.63
N THR A 123 -8.60 3.84 1.91
CA THR A 123 -7.64 4.27 2.94
C THR A 123 -6.53 3.26 3.20
N HIS A 124 -6.74 2.00 2.81
CA HIS A 124 -5.71 0.96 2.86
C HIS A 124 -4.65 1.12 1.75
N ALA A 125 -4.97 1.78 0.63
CA ALA A 125 -4.00 2.03 -0.44
C ALA A 125 -2.83 2.88 0.06
N PHE A 126 -3.09 3.91 0.88
CA PHE A 126 -2.01 4.66 1.53
C PHE A 126 -1.30 3.85 2.63
N GLY A 127 -1.97 2.83 3.18
CA GLY A 127 -1.34 1.83 4.05
C GLY A 127 -0.13 1.16 3.42
N LEU A 128 -0.23 0.75 2.15
CA LEU A 128 0.91 0.19 1.40
C LEU A 128 2.12 1.12 1.46
N VAL A 129 1.92 2.41 1.14
CA VAL A 129 2.98 3.43 1.13
C VAL A 129 3.66 3.51 2.49
N MET A 130 2.90 3.66 3.58
CA MET A 130 3.47 3.83 4.91
C MET A 130 4.38 2.66 5.33
N TYR A 131 3.94 1.43 5.07
CA TYR A 131 4.70 0.25 5.48
C TYR A 131 5.86 -0.07 4.52
N GLU A 132 5.68 0.06 3.20
CA GLU A 132 6.78 -0.19 2.26
C GLU A 132 7.89 0.86 2.41
N MET A 133 7.55 2.14 2.59
CA MET A 133 8.53 3.20 2.87
C MET A 133 9.27 2.93 4.19
N THR A 134 8.57 2.41 5.21
CA THR A 134 9.21 1.95 6.46
C THR A 134 10.21 0.82 6.18
N SER A 135 9.87 -0.13 5.30
CA SER A 135 10.78 -1.23 4.93
C SER A 135 12.05 -0.75 4.24
N ILE A 136 11.97 0.31 3.42
CA ILE A 136 13.11 0.93 2.74
C ILE A 136 14.08 1.54 3.77
N VAL A 137 13.56 2.27 4.76
CA VAL A 137 14.38 2.82 5.86
C VAL A 137 15.06 1.70 6.66
N ILE A 138 14.36 0.60 6.91
CA ILE A 138 14.94 -0.56 7.63
C ILE A 138 16.07 -1.19 6.81
N LYS A 139 15.88 -1.36 5.49
CA LYS A 139 16.85 -2.01 4.61
C LYS A 139 18.13 -1.19 4.42
N TYR A 140 18.00 0.11 4.20
CA TYR A 140 19.13 0.97 3.83
C TYR A 140 19.69 1.82 4.98
N GLY A 141 18.97 1.91 6.11
CA GLY A 141 19.35 2.79 7.21
C GLY A 141 18.87 4.24 6.99
N ILE A 142 18.65 4.97 8.09
CA ILE A 142 18.02 6.31 8.03
C ILE A 142 18.88 7.38 7.38
N ASP A 143 20.20 7.20 7.41
CA ASP A 143 21.17 8.16 6.87
C ASP A 143 21.34 7.99 5.35
N ASP A 144 21.09 6.79 4.82
CA ASP A 144 21.34 6.43 3.42
C ASP A 144 20.05 6.14 2.62
N CYS A 145 18.87 6.18 3.25
CA CYS A 145 17.61 5.78 2.60
C CYS A 145 17.05 6.80 1.61
N ILE A 146 17.49 8.07 1.64
CA ILE A 146 16.86 9.16 0.88
C ILE A 146 16.75 8.85 -0.62
N PRO A 147 17.81 8.42 -1.34
CA PRO A 147 17.71 8.13 -2.77
C PRO A 147 16.65 7.06 -3.10
N TYR A 148 16.55 6.03 -2.26
CA TYR A 148 15.59 4.94 -2.44
C TYR A 148 14.15 5.36 -2.11
N LEU A 149 13.98 6.29 -1.16
CA LEU A 149 12.67 6.87 -0.85
C LEU A 149 12.19 7.79 -1.98
N GLU A 150 13.09 8.60 -2.54
CA GLU A 150 12.80 9.46 -3.70
C GLU A 150 12.40 8.62 -4.92
N GLU A 151 13.21 7.61 -5.27
CA GLU A 151 12.89 6.67 -6.36
C GLU A 151 11.53 5.98 -6.15
N LYS A 152 11.23 5.55 -4.91
CA LYS A 152 9.96 4.87 -4.63
C LYS A 152 8.76 5.82 -4.72
N LEU A 153 8.90 7.08 -4.32
CA LEU A 153 7.85 8.09 -4.48
C LEU A 153 7.55 8.37 -5.95
N GLU A 154 8.58 8.52 -6.78
CA GLU A 154 8.44 8.68 -8.22
C GLU A 154 7.75 7.46 -8.85
N TYR A 155 8.15 6.25 -8.43
CA TYR A 155 7.49 5.01 -8.84
C TYR A 155 5.99 5.04 -8.51
N TYR A 156 5.62 5.38 -7.27
CA TYR A 156 4.22 5.44 -6.87
C TYR A 156 3.40 6.43 -7.68
N GLN A 157 3.94 7.63 -7.93
CA GLN A 157 3.28 8.66 -8.73
C GLN A 157 3.10 8.21 -10.17
N ARG A 158 4.14 7.63 -10.79
CA ARG A 158 4.06 7.07 -12.14
C ARG A 158 2.98 5.99 -12.24
N MET A 159 2.97 5.05 -11.29
CA MET A 159 2.00 3.97 -11.28
C MET A 159 0.55 4.47 -11.08
N LEU A 160 0.33 5.57 -10.35
CA LEU A 160 -1.01 6.15 -10.22
C LEU A 160 -1.55 6.59 -11.59
N VAL A 161 -0.72 7.32 -12.34
CA VAL A 161 -1.07 7.79 -13.69
C VAL A 161 -1.28 6.62 -14.65
N GLU A 162 -0.38 5.63 -14.62
CA GLU A 162 -0.49 4.44 -15.46
C GLU A 162 -1.75 3.63 -15.15
N CYS A 163 -2.02 3.34 -13.88
CA CYS A 163 -3.23 2.62 -13.50
C CYS A 163 -4.48 3.39 -13.89
N ASP A 164 -4.52 4.71 -13.69
CA ASP A 164 -5.66 5.54 -14.11
C ASP A 164 -5.89 5.52 -15.62
N TYR A 165 -4.81 5.55 -16.40
CA TYR A 165 -4.87 5.38 -17.84
C TYR A 165 -5.48 4.02 -18.20
N ARG A 166 -5.02 2.94 -17.58
CA ARG A 166 -5.56 1.58 -17.79
C ARG A 166 -7.05 1.49 -17.46
N ILE A 167 -7.49 2.12 -16.36
CA ILE A 167 -8.92 2.19 -16.01
C ILE A 167 -9.75 2.87 -17.11
N LYS A 168 -9.20 3.87 -17.80
CA LYS A 168 -9.93 4.66 -18.81
C LYS A 168 -9.94 4.01 -20.19
N TYR A 169 -8.90 3.24 -20.53
CA TYR A 169 -8.67 2.81 -21.91
C TYR A 169 -8.56 1.29 -22.10
N GLU A 170 -8.46 0.50 -21.02
CA GLU A 170 -8.45 -0.96 -21.09
C GLU A 170 -9.78 -1.56 -20.61
N GLU A 171 -10.20 -2.66 -21.24
CA GLU A 171 -11.32 -3.47 -20.74
C GLU A 171 -10.84 -4.39 -19.62
N LEU A 172 -11.03 -3.94 -18.38
CA LEU A 172 -10.72 -4.72 -17.18
C LEU A 172 -12.00 -5.22 -16.51
N GLU A 173 -11.94 -6.42 -15.92
CA GLU A 173 -13.04 -6.96 -15.12
C GLU A 173 -13.07 -6.33 -13.71
N TRP A 174 -14.28 -6.06 -13.22
CA TRP A 174 -14.50 -5.42 -11.93
C TRP A 174 -15.69 -6.01 -11.19
N ALA A 175 -15.53 -6.21 -9.89
CA ALA A 175 -16.62 -6.48 -8.98
C ALA A 175 -17.63 -5.34 -9.00
N SER A 176 -18.92 -5.67 -8.87
CA SER A 176 -20.02 -4.69 -8.96
C SER A 176 -19.87 -3.53 -7.97
N PHE A 177 -19.35 -3.77 -6.77
CA PHE A 177 -19.17 -2.74 -5.75
C PHE A 177 -18.03 -1.74 -6.08
N LEU A 178 -17.06 -2.12 -6.93
CA LEU A 178 -16.02 -1.21 -7.41
C LEU A 178 -16.46 -0.39 -8.63
N LYS A 179 -17.53 -0.80 -9.31
CA LYS A 179 -18.06 -0.02 -10.45
C LYS A 179 -18.76 1.27 -10.02
N VAL A 180 -19.06 1.41 -8.72
CA VAL A 180 -19.71 2.60 -8.17
C VAL A 180 -18.65 3.66 -7.92
N ASP A 181 -18.70 4.73 -8.71
CA ASP A 181 -17.83 5.88 -8.49
C ASP A 181 -18.44 6.81 -7.43
N HIS A 182 -17.58 7.25 -6.51
CA HIS A 182 -17.93 8.23 -5.48
C HIS A 182 -17.25 9.57 -5.78
N PRO A 183 -17.92 10.71 -5.54
CA PRO A 183 -17.34 12.03 -5.83
C PRO A 183 -16.11 12.35 -4.97
N LYS A 184 -15.98 11.69 -3.82
CA LYS A 184 -14.81 11.77 -2.93
C LYS A 184 -14.47 10.36 -2.48
N ASN A 185 -13.21 9.97 -2.63
CA ASN A 185 -12.75 8.72 -2.05
C ASN A 185 -12.65 8.81 -0.52
N LYS A 186 -12.55 7.67 0.15
CA LYS A 186 -12.52 7.62 1.62
C LYS A 186 -11.31 8.32 2.24
N GLU A 187 -10.20 8.48 1.52
CA GLU A 187 -9.03 9.23 2.00
C GLU A 187 -9.32 10.74 2.00
N GLN A 188 -10.02 11.27 1.00
CA GLN A 188 -10.48 12.66 0.99
C GLN A 188 -11.50 12.93 2.10
N LEU A 189 -12.43 12.00 2.32
CA LEU A 189 -13.40 12.12 3.42
C LEU A 189 -12.72 12.06 4.80
N LEU A 190 -11.67 11.25 4.94
CA LEU A 190 -10.86 11.20 6.16
C LEU A 190 -10.16 12.54 6.41
N PHE A 191 -9.54 13.12 5.38
CA PHE A 191 -8.90 14.44 5.47
C PHE A 191 -9.88 15.54 5.88
N GLU A 192 -11.05 15.63 5.26
CA GLU A 192 -12.05 16.65 5.62
C GLU A 192 -12.54 16.51 7.06
N LYS A 193 -12.58 15.28 7.59
CA LYS A 193 -12.95 15.03 8.98
C LYS A 193 -11.86 15.47 9.96
N THR A 194 -10.58 15.38 9.58
CA THR A 194 -9.47 15.81 10.44
C THR A 194 -9.29 17.33 10.45
N GLN A 195 -9.63 18.03 9.36
CA GLN A 195 -9.60 19.51 9.31
C GLN A 195 -10.71 20.20 10.13
N LYS A 196 -11.78 19.46 10.48
CA LYS A 196 -12.91 19.98 11.27
C LYS A 196 -12.74 19.80 12.78
N ARG A 197 -11.59 19.25 13.21
CA ARG A 197 -11.25 19.01 14.62
C ARG A 197 -10.22 20.02 15.07
#